data_AF-A0A846PLW5-F1
#
_entry.id   AF-A0A846PLW5-F1
#
_cell.length_a   1.000
_cell.length_b   1.000
_cell.length_c   1.000
_cell.angle_alpha   90.00
_cell.angle_beta   90.00
_cell.angle_gamma   90.00
#
_symmetry.space_group_name_H-M   'P 1'
#
loop_
_entity.id
_entity.type
_entity.pdbx_description
1 polymer ?
#
loop_
_entity_poly.entity_id
_entity_poly.type
_entity_poly.pdbx_seq_one_letter_code
_entity_poly.pdbx_strand_id
1 'polypeptide(L)' 'MPKRDLPKTLIRALKYLVKNPGTNSSSLHEASKSRASPDYISQRLEKLNLAEECDEEYIITKEGLEKLEQKTLMNYKGE' A
#
# COMPACT_ATOMS: atom_id res chain seq x y z
N MET A 1 19.88 8.67 -1.66
CA MET A 1 19.07 7.91 -2.66
C MET A 1 17.88 8.75 -3.07
N PRO A 2 17.54 8.90 -4.36
CA PRO A 2 16.34 9.64 -4.77
C PRO A 2 15.11 8.97 -4.17
N LYS A 3 14.25 9.74 -3.48
CA LYS A 3 12.95 9.29 -3.00
C LYS A 3 12.10 8.94 -4.22
N ARG A 4 12.15 7.69 -4.70
CA ARG A 4 11.25 7.21 -5.75
C ARG A 4 9.85 7.21 -5.16
N ASP A 5 8.98 8.05 -5.71
CA ASP A 5 7.59 8.14 -5.32
C ASP A 5 6.91 6.76 -5.45
N LEU A 6 6.08 6.41 -4.47
CA LEU A 6 5.33 5.16 -4.52
C LEU A 6 4.35 5.21 -5.71
N PRO A 7 4.25 4.14 -6.53
CA PRO A 7 3.25 4.04 -7.58
C PRO A 7 1.82 4.26 -7.05
N LYS A 8 0.97 4.91 -7.86
CA LYS A 8 -0.45 5.16 -7.51
C LYS A 8 -1.22 3.89 -7.16
N THR A 9 -0.87 2.75 -7.77
CA THR A 9 -1.47 1.44 -7.48
C THR A 9 -1.16 0.97 -6.06
N LEU A 10 0.09 1.05 -5.62
CA LEU A 10 0.49 0.68 -4.24
C LEU A 10 -0.15 1.60 -3.21
N ILE A 11 -0.28 2.89 -3.52
CA ILE A 11 -0.96 3.84 -2.62
C ILE A 11 -2.44 3.51 -2.47
N ARG A 12 -3.12 3.12 -3.55
CA ARG A 12 -4.52 2.71 -3.47
C ARG A 12 -4.68 1.45 -2.63
N ALA A 13 -3.80 0.46 -2.82
CA ALA A 13 -3.77 -0.74 -2.01
C ALA A 13 -3.55 -0.41 -0.52
N LEU A 14 -2.58 0.45 -0.18
CA LEU A 14 -2.35 0.89 1.19
C LEU A 14 -3.54 1.64 1.79
N LYS A 15 -4.18 2.55 1.04
CA LYS A 15 -5.39 3.24 1.50
C LYS A 15 -6.53 2.27 1.79
N TYR A 16 -6.64 1.21 0.99
CA TYR A 16 -7.64 0.17 1.19
C TYR A 16 -7.31 -0.67 2.44
N LEU A 17 -6.05 -1.06 2.60
CA LEU A 17 -5.55 -1.83 3.73
C LEU A 17 -5.74 -1.12 5.08
N VAL A 18 -5.52 0.21 5.13
CA VAL A 18 -5.81 1.02 6.34
C VAL A 18 -7.28 0.94 6.74
N LYS A 19 -8.19 0.86 5.77
CA LYS A 19 -9.63 0.82 6.02
C LYS A 19 -10.15 -0.61 6.27
N ASN A 20 -9.44 -1.61 5.76
CA ASN A 20 -9.82 -3.02 5.79
C ASN A 20 -8.58 -3.85 6.19
N PRO A 21 -8.15 -3.78 7.47
CA PRO A 21 -7.11 -4.66 7.97
C PRO A 21 -7.63 -6.11 7.95
N GLY A 22 -6.74 -7.08 7.76
CA GLY A 22 -7.17 -8.48 7.64
C GLY A 22 -7.71 -8.79 6.24
N THR A 23 -7.07 -8.30 5.19
CA THR A 23 -7.55 -8.49 3.80
C THR A 23 -6.58 -9.34 3.00
N ASN A 24 -7.08 -10.14 2.08
CA ASN A 24 -6.24 -11.02 1.26
C ASN A 24 -5.62 -10.32 0.04
N SER A 25 -4.69 -11.01 -0.61
CA SER A 25 -3.97 -10.53 -1.81
C SER A 25 -4.91 -10.17 -2.97
N SER A 26 -6.01 -10.90 -3.15
CA SER A 26 -6.98 -10.66 -4.23
C SER A 26 -7.74 -9.34 -4.04
N SER A 27 -8.20 -9.08 -2.81
CA SER A 27 -8.89 -7.84 -2.46
C SER A 27 -7.97 -6.62 -2.56
N LEU A 28 -6.71 -6.77 -2.14
CA LEU A 28 -5.68 -5.74 -2.32
C LEU A 28 -5.40 -5.42 -3.78
N HIS A 29 -5.32 -6.45 -4.62
CA HIS A 29 -5.12 -6.28 -6.05
C HIS A 29 -6.28 -5.54 -6.69
N GLU A 30 -7.52 -5.93 -6.39
CA GLU A 30 -8.71 -5.27 -6.91
C GLU A 30 -8.74 -3.78 -6.52
N ALA A 31 -8.48 -3.49 -5.24
CA ALA A 31 -8.40 -2.12 -4.72
C ALA A 31 -7.29 -1.28 -5.39
N SER A 32 -6.17 -1.90 -5.73
CA SER A 32 -5.05 -1.23 -6.41
C SER A 32 -5.39 -0.74 -7.82
N LYS A 33 -6.42 -1.34 -8.45
CA LYS A 33 -6.77 -1.19 -9.88
C LYS A 33 -5.56 -1.43 -10.80
N SER A 34 -4.71 -2.38 -10.43
CA SER A 34 -3.51 -2.74 -11.18
C SER A 34 -3.86 -3.65 -12.35
N ARG A 35 -3.12 -3.49 -13.46
CA ARG A 35 -3.12 -4.46 -14.57
C ARG A 35 -2.10 -5.58 -14.40
N ALA A 36 -1.27 -5.51 -13.35
CA ALA A 36 -0.31 -6.56 -13.02
C ALA A 36 -1.02 -7.78 -12.41
N SER A 37 -0.29 -8.87 -12.16
CA SER A 37 -0.83 -10.02 -11.42
C SER A 37 -1.22 -9.63 -9.98
N PRO A 38 -2.16 -10.36 -9.35
CA PRO A 38 -2.51 -10.19 -7.94
C PRO A 38 -1.29 -10.14 -7.01
N ASP A 39 -0.38 -11.10 -7.19
CA ASP A 39 0.82 -11.23 -6.36
C ASP A 39 1.80 -10.06 -6.50
N TYR A 40 1.75 -9.32 -7.63
CA TYR A 40 2.64 -8.18 -7.82
C TYR A 40 2.40 -7.10 -6.76
N ILE A 41 1.15 -6.90 -6.31
CA ILE A 41 0.84 -5.84 -5.36
C ILE A 41 1.30 -6.22 -3.96
N SER A 42 0.92 -7.40 -3.46
CA SER A 42 1.33 -7.89 -2.14
C SER A 42 2.85 -7.96 -2.02
N GLN A 43 3.53 -8.64 -2.95
CA GLN A 43 4.99 -8.76 -2.93
C GLN A 43 5.70 -7.40 -2.95
N ARG A 44 5.14 -6.40 -3.63
CA ARG A 44 5.74 -5.05 -3.66
C ARG A 44 5.49 -4.28 -2.38
N LEU A 45 4.36 -4.49 -1.71
CA LEU A 45 4.10 -3.89 -0.40
C LEU A 45 5.04 -4.51 0.66
N GLU A 46 5.19 -5.83 0.67
CA GLU A 46 6.10 -6.56 1.57
C GLU A 46 7.56 -6.18 1.31
N LYS A 47 8.02 -6.19 0.04
CA LYS A 47 9.39 -5.80 -0.33
C LYS A 47 9.75 -4.38 0.08
N LEU A 48 8.77 -3.50 0.20
CA LEU A 48 8.93 -2.12 0.64
C LEU A 48 8.63 -1.95 2.13
N ASN A 49 8.39 -3.04 2.85
CA ASN A 49 8.03 -3.06 4.27
C ASN A 49 6.80 -2.19 4.59
N LEU A 50 5.81 -2.13 3.69
CA LEU A 50 4.61 -1.31 3.83
C LEU A 50 3.39 -2.10 4.31
N ALA A 51 3.41 -3.42 4.09
CA ALA A 51 2.43 -4.37 4.60
C ALA A 51 3.14 -5.68 4.92
N GLU A 52 2.59 -6.46 5.84
CA GLU A 52 3.04 -7.80 6.20
C GLU A 52 1.88 -8.79 6.06
N GLU A 53 2.19 -10.04 5.72
CA GLU A 53 1.23 -11.13 5.64
C GLU A 53 1.23 -11.94 6.94
N CYS A 54 0.04 -12.11 7.52
CA CYS A 54 -0.25 -12.94 8.68
C CYS A 54 -1.48 -13.79 8.38
N ASP A 55 -1.33 -15.12 8.38
CA ASP A 55 -2.44 -16.06 8.17
C ASP A 55 -3.27 -15.78 6.89
N GLU A 56 -2.59 -15.57 5.74
CA GLU A 56 -3.18 -15.24 4.42
C GLU A 56 -3.86 -13.85 4.34
N GLU A 57 -3.76 -13.07 5.41
CA GLU A 57 -4.26 -11.72 5.49
C GLU A 57 -3.12 -10.71 5.58
N TYR A 58 -3.34 -9.51 5.05
CA TYR A 58 -2.37 -8.43 5.10
C TYR A 58 -2.74 -7.43 6.18
N ILE A 59 -1.71 -6.92 6.85
CA ILE A 59 -1.78 -5.84 7.84
C ILE A 59 -0.82 -4.73 7.40
N ILE A 60 -1.21 -3.48 7.60
CA ILE A 60 -0.33 -2.35 7.30
C ILE A 60 0.77 -2.24 8.37
N THR A 61 2.02 -2.06 7.93
CA THR A 61 3.13 -1.80 8.85
C THR A 61 3.15 -0.33 9.27
N LYS A 62 3.93 -0.02 10.31
CA LYS A 62 4.21 1.36 10.70
C LYS A 62 4.79 2.18 9.55
N GLU A 63 5.74 1.63 8.79
CA GLU A 63 6.36 2.32 7.66
C GLU A 63 5.35 2.57 6.52
N GLY A 64 4.44 1.63 6.28
CA GLY A 64 3.31 1.79 5.35
C GLY A 64 2.41 2.97 5.72
N LEU A 65 2.09 3.10 7.01
CA LEU A 65 1.27 4.19 7.53
C LEU A 65 1.99 5.54 7.40
N GLU A 66 3.25 5.64 7.82
CA GLU A 66 4.05 6.87 7.73
C GLU A 66 4.19 7.35 6.27
N LYS A 67 4.35 6.41 5.32
CA LYS A 67 4.37 6.74 3.88
C LYS A 67 3.06 7.33 3.39
N LEU A 68 1.94 6.82 3.88
CA LEU A 68 0.62 7.31 3.52
C LEU A 68 0.38 8.74 4.07
N GLU A 69 0.79 8.98 5.31
CA GLU A 69 0.68 10.29 5.97
C GLU A 69 1.57 11.34 5.31
N GLN A 70 2.84 11.02 5.03
CA GLN A 70 3.76 11.91 4.31
C GLN A 70 3.17 12.36 2.97
N LYS A 71 2.52 11.44 2.24
CA LYS A 71 1.89 11.75 0.96
C LYS A 71 0.63 12.61 1.09
N THR A 72 -0.13 12.40 2.17
CA THR A 72 -1.31 13.22 2.49
C THR A 72 -0.91 14.65 2.86
N LEU A 73 0.17 14.81 3.64
CA LEU A 73 0.72 16.10 4.04
C LEU A 73 1.38 16.86 2.87
N MET A 74 2.03 16.16 1.95
CA MET A 74 2.58 16.80 0.73
C MET A 74 1.48 17.35 -0.20
N ASN A 75 0.28 16.75 -0.18
CA ASN A 75 -0.87 17.27 -0.92
C ASN A 75 -1.54 18.47 -0.25
N TYR A 76 -1.29 18.71 1.05
CA TYR A 76 -1.93 19.79 1.81
C TYR A 76 -1.11 21.10 1.81
N LYS A 77 0.09 21.10 1.23
CA LYS A 77 1.00 22.26 1.23
C LYS A 77 0.85 23.16 0.00
N GLY A 78 -0.30 23.10 -0.68
CA GLY A 78 -0.52 23.75 -1.97
C GLY A 78 -1.95 24.23 -2.21
N GLU A 79 -2.69 24.56 -1.16
CA GLU A 79 -3.91 25.38 -1.23
C GLU A 79 -3.74 26.63 -0.36
#